data_AF-A0A967LY07-F1
#
_entry.id   AF-A0A967LY07-F1
#
_cell.length_a   1.000
_cell.length_b   1.000
_cell.length_c   1.000
_cell.angle_alpha   90.00
_cell.angle_beta   90.00
_cell.angle_gamma   90.00
#
_symmetry.space_group_name_H-M   'P 1'
#
loop_
_entity.id
_entity.type
_entity.pdbx_description
1 polymer ?
#
loop_
_entity_poly.entity_id
_entity_poly.type
_entity_poly.pdbx_seq_one_letter_code
_entity_poly.pdbx_strand_id
1 'polypeptide(L)'
;METDDPTLRLVKICQALGGDAYLSGRDGAKYMDLDTFHSHQLELVFQDFNHPEYPQCYGPFEPNLSVVDLLFNCGPESLTIIREASI
;
A
#
# COMPACT_ATOMS: atom_id res chain seq x y z
N MET A 1 29.48 -11.23 9.29
CA MET A 1 28.83 -10.21 8.45
C MET A 1 27.35 -10.49 8.57
N GLU A 2 26.60 -9.67 9.31
CA GLU A 2 25.13 -9.72 9.22
C GLU A 2 24.77 -9.41 7.78
N THR A 3 24.14 -10.38 7.11
CA THR A 3 23.60 -10.18 5.78
C THR A 3 22.50 -9.13 5.87
N ASP A 4 22.59 -8.15 4.99
CA ASP A 4 21.55 -7.18 4.75
C ASP A 4 20.30 -7.91 4.21
N ASP A 5 19.44 -8.39 5.10
CA ASP A 5 18.14 -8.96 4.74
C ASP A 5 17.05 -7.88 4.89
N PRO A 6 16.51 -7.37 3.76
CA PRO A 6 15.46 -6.37 3.78
C PRO A 6 14.16 -6.87 4.44
N THR A 7 13.81 -8.15 4.35
CA THR A 7 12.61 -8.68 4.99
C THR A 7 12.76 -8.68 6.51
N LEU A 8 13.90 -9.14 7.01
CA LEU A 8 14.19 -9.16 8.44
C LEU A 8 14.18 -7.75 9.06
N ARG A 9 14.53 -6.71 8.29
CA ARG A 9 14.40 -5.33 8.76
C ARG A 9 12.96 -4.92 9.01
N LEU A 10 12.04 -5.31 8.15
CA LEU A 10 10.61 -5.02 8.31
C LEU A 10 10.07 -5.71 9.56
N VAL A 11 10.43 -6.98 9.78
CA VAL A 11 10.11 -7.73 11.01
C VAL A 11 10.64 -7.02 12.26
N LYS A 12 11.91 -6.60 12.25
CA LYS A 12 12.54 -5.88 13.37
C LYS A 12 11.81 -4.57 13.68
N ILE A 13 11.34 -3.84 12.66
CA ILE A 13 10.55 -2.61 12.84
C ILE A 13 9.22 -2.92 13.52
N CYS A 14 8.46 -3.92 13.03
CA CYS A 14 7.19 -4.31 13.65
C CYS A 14 7.38 -4.68 15.12
N GLN A 15 8.37 -5.52 15.43
CA GLN A 15 8.67 -5.94 16.80
C GLN A 15 9.08 -4.78 17.71
N ALA A 16 9.93 -3.87 17.22
CA ALA A 16 10.37 -2.70 17.98
C ALA A 16 9.21 -1.76 18.36
N LEU A 17 8.14 -1.76 17.58
CA LEU A 17 6.94 -0.96 17.81
C LEU A 17 5.81 -1.75 18.51
N GLY A 18 6.02 -3.04 18.79
CA GLY A 18 4.99 -3.91 19.36
C GLY A 18 3.83 -4.22 18.42
N GLY A 19 4.06 -4.15 17.10
CA GLY A 19 3.08 -4.51 16.08
C GLY A 19 2.98 -6.03 15.90
N ASP A 20 1.81 -6.49 15.47
CA ASP A 20 1.46 -7.88 15.17
C ASP A 20 1.31 -8.15 13.66
N ALA A 21 1.26 -7.09 12.85
CA ALA A 21 1.15 -7.17 11.40
C ALA A 21 2.08 -6.19 10.68
N TYR A 22 2.43 -6.54 9.45
CA TYR A 22 3.04 -5.64 8.47
C TYR A 22 2.10 -5.48 7.27
N LEU A 23 1.76 -4.23 6.93
CA LEU A 23 0.97 -3.90 5.75
C LEU A 23 1.90 -3.55 4.59
N SER A 24 1.79 -4.27 3.48
CA SER A 24 2.52 -4.02 2.24
C SER A 24 1.58 -3.73 1.08
N GLY A 25 2.08 -3.11 0.01
CA GLY A 25 1.34 -3.06 -1.25
C GLY A 25 1.28 -4.44 -1.90
N ARG A 26 0.29 -4.68 -2.78
CA ARG A 26 0.08 -5.95 -3.52
C ARG A 26 1.38 -6.56 -4.09
N ASP A 27 2.27 -5.74 -4.63
CA ASP A 27 3.53 -6.19 -5.24
C ASP A 27 4.59 -6.64 -4.24
N GLY A 28 4.40 -6.38 -2.95
CA GLY A 28 5.25 -6.82 -1.86
C GLY A 28 5.50 -8.33 -1.84
N ALA A 29 4.49 -9.11 -2.21
CA ALA A 29 4.55 -10.57 -2.28
C ALA A 29 5.59 -11.08 -3.30
N LYS A 30 6.03 -10.23 -4.24
CA LYS A 30 6.98 -10.62 -5.29
C LYS A 30 8.43 -10.68 -4.80
N TYR A 31 8.76 -10.02 -3.69
CA TYR A 31 10.16 -9.87 -3.25
C TYR A 31 10.38 -10.05 -1.75
N MET A 32 9.32 -10.06 -0.93
CA MET A 32 9.45 -10.34 0.50
C MET A 32 9.42 -11.83 0.80
N ASP A 33 10.13 -12.23 1.86
CA ASP A 33 10.07 -13.59 2.38
C ASP A 33 8.91 -13.74 3.40
N LEU A 34 7.82 -14.34 2.94
CA LEU A 34 6.62 -14.62 3.74
C LEU A 34 6.92 -15.49 4.96
N ASP A 35 7.79 -16.49 4.82
CA ASP A 35 8.11 -17.43 5.89
C ASP A 35 8.84 -16.73 7.04
N THR A 36 9.67 -15.73 6.72
CA THR A 36 10.32 -14.88 7.71
C THR A 36 9.28 -14.15 8.57
N PHE A 37 8.23 -13.54 8.01
CA PHE A 37 7.16 -12.93 8.82
C PHE A 37 6.43 -13.95 9.69
N HIS A 38 6.03 -15.08 9.12
CA HIS A 38 5.31 -16.13 9.84
C HIS A 38 6.12 -16.72 11.00
N SER A 39 7.42 -16.97 10.80
CA SER A 39 8.32 -17.48 11.85
C SER A 39 8.43 -16.55 13.06
N HIS A 40 8.20 -15.25 12.84
CA HIS A 40 8.23 -14.21 13.85
C HIS A 40 6.84 -13.84 14.40
N GLN A 41 5.82 -14.66 14.11
CA GLN A 41 4.42 -14.43 14.52
C GLN A 41 3.87 -13.07 14.06
N LEU A 42 4.30 -12.60 12.89
CA LEU A 42 3.77 -11.41 12.25
C LEU A 42 2.84 -11.79 11.11
N GLU A 43 1.67 -11.17 11.06
CA GLU A 43 0.78 -11.23 9.91
C GLU A 43 1.34 -10.35 8.78
N LEU A 44 1.40 -10.88 7.56
CA LEU A 44 1.70 -10.07 6.38
C LEU A 44 0.40 -9.78 5.62
N VAL A 45 -0.04 -8.52 5.68
CA VAL A 45 -1.26 -8.05 5.01
C VAL A 45 -0.89 -7.32 3.73
N PHE A 46 -1.61 -7.61 2.65
CA PHE A 46 -1.43 -6.92 1.37
C PHE A 46 -2.58 -5.97 1.11
N GLN A 47 -2.26 -4.70 0.89
CA GLN A 47 -3.18 -3.70 0.40
C GLN A 47 -3.32 -3.84 -1.11
N ASP A 48 -4.56 -3.99 -1.55
CA ASP A 48 -4.90 -4.10 -2.96
C ASP A 48 -5.76 -2.92 -3.41
N PHE A 49 -5.13 -1.75 -3.46
CA PHE A 49 -5.83 -0.51 -3.76
C PHE A 49 -6.33 -0.47 -5.21
N ASN A 50 -7.65 -0.45 -5.37
CA ASN A 50 -8.30 -0.24 -6.65
C ASN A 50 -8.65 1.23 -6.80
N HIS A 51 -7.98 1.90 -7.74
CA HIS A 51 -8.21 3.32 -7.99
C HIS A 51 -9.65 3.58 -8.44
N PRO A 52 -10.36 4.53 -7.82
CA PRO A 52 -11.66 4.96 -8.33
C PRO A 52 -11.43 5.72 -9.64
N GLU A 53 -12.29 5.46 -10.63
CA GLU A 53 -12.29 6.23 -11.88
C GLU A 53 -13.01 7.56 -11.65
N TYR A 54 -12.42 8.65 -12.11
CA TYR A 54 -13.01 9.98 -11.99
C TYR A 54 -12.80 10.82 -13.25
N PRO A 55 -13.60 11.88 -13.46
CA PRO A 55 -13.47 12.74 -14.63
C PRO A 55 -12.09 13.38 -14.68
N GLN A 56 -11.45 13.30 -15.86
CA GLN A 56 -10.20 14.01 -16.16
C GLN A 56 -10.49 15.25 -17.00
N CYS A 57 -9.75 16.33 -16.77
CA CYS A 57 -9.87 17.55 -17.58
C CYS A 57 -9.46 17.32 -19.04
N TYR A 58 -8.52 16.39 -19.27
CA TYR A 58 -7.93 16.13 -20.57
C TYR A 58 -7.84 14.63 -20.87
N GLY A 59 -8.93 14.05 -21.36
CA GLY A 59 -8.94 12.69 -21.90
C GLY A 59 -9.53 11.65 -20.93
N PRO A 60 -9.23 10.36 -21.15
CA PRO A 60 -9.72 9.28 -20.29
C PRO A 60 -9.01 9.25 -18.94
N PHE A 61 -9.56 8.48 -18.00
CA PHE A 61 -8.95 8.22 -16.70
C PHE A 61 -7.57 7.56 -16.84
N GLU A 62 -6.60 8.04 -16.05
CA GLU A 62 -5.26 7.50 -15.94
C GLU A 62 -5.03 7.00 -14.49
N PRO A 63 -4.81 5.68 -14.28
CA PRO A 63 -4.60 5.12 -12.94
C PRO A 63 -3.19 5.43 -12.40
N ASN A 64 -2.96 5.14 -11.11
CA ASN A 64 -1.66 5.30 -10.43
C ASN A 64 -1.13 6.75 -10.34
N LEU A 65 -1.99 7.75 -10.55
CA LEU A 65 -1.65 9.15 -10.33
C LEU A 65 -1.71 9.53 -8.84
N SER A 66 -1.06 10.64 -8.49
CA SER A 66 -1.09 11.22 -7.15
C SER A 66 -2.50 11.67 -6.77
N VAL A 67 -2.81 11.68 -5.46
CA VAL A 67 -4.05 12.29 -4.93
C VAL A 67 -4.25 13.74 -5.37
N VAL A 68 -3.15 14.44 -5.71
CA VAL A 68 -3.20 15.80 -6.28
C VAL A 68 -3.98 15.81 -7.60
N ASP A 69 -3.86 14.78 -8.42
CA ASP A 69 -4.60 14.72 -9.69
C ASP A 69 -6.12 14.71 -9.45
N LEU A 70 -6.59 13.84 -8.54
CA LEU A 70 -7.98 13.80 -8.10
C LEU A 70 -8.44 15.17 -7.54
N LEU A 71 -7.64 15.78 -6.65
CA LEU A 71 -7.99 17.05 -6.03
C LEU A 71 -8.19 18.18 -7.05
N PHE A 72 -7.38 18.23 -8.10
CA PHE A 72 -7.46 19.28 -9.10
C PHE A 72 -8.52 18.99 -10.19
N ASN A 73 -8.82 17.72 -10.45
CA ASN A 73 -9.89 17.32 -11.36
C ASN A 73 -11.29 17.38 -10.73
N CYS A 74 -11.40 17.10 -9.43
CA CYS A 74 -12.69 16.87 -8.77
C CYS A 74 -12.94 17.75 -7.53
N GLY A 75 -11.99 18.59 -7.10
CA GLY A 75 -12.24 19.60 -6.07
C GLY A 75 -12.91 19.03 -4.79
N PRO A 76 -14.00 19.65 -4.28
CA PRO A 76 -14.72 19.18 -3.09
C PRO A 76 -15.25 17.74 -3.16
N GLU A 77 -15.57 17.24 -4.36
CA GLU A 77 -16.09 15.87 -4.57
C GLU A 77 -15.01 14.79 -4.34
N SER A 78 -13.73 15.17 -4.32
CA SER A 78 -12.58 14.26 -4.19
C SER A 78 -12.68 13.33 -2.99
N LEU A 79 -13.17 13.81 -1.84
CA LEU A 79 -13.28 12.99 -0.63
C LEU A 79 -14.31 11.87 -0.79
N THR A 80 -15.40 12.14 -1.51
CA THR A 80 -16.43 11.12 -1.79
C THR A 80 -15.84 10.06 -2.72
N ILE A 81 -15.21 10.50 -3.82
CA ILE A 81 -14.62 9.63 -4.84
C ILE A 81 -13.52 8.74 -4.25
N ILE A 82 -12.58 9.28 -3.47
CA ILE A 82 -11.49 8.47 -2.91
C ILE A 82 -11.97 7.43 -1.89
N ARG A 83 -13.16 7.63 -1.30
CA ARG A 83 -13.77 6.66 -0.38
C ARG A 83 -14.49 5.52 -1.09
N GLU A 84 -14.77 5.67 -2.38
CA GLU A 84 -15.27 4.58 -3.23
C GLU A 84 -14.14 3.63 -3.65
N ALA A 85 -12.88 4.04 -3.44
CA ALA A 85 -11.74 3.16 -3.62
C ALA A 85 -11.87 1.93 -2.72
N SER A 86 -11.71 0.74 -3.32
CA SER A 86 -11.75 -0.52 -2.58
C SER A 86 -10.33 -0.96 -2.23
N ILE A 87 -10.18 -1.55 -1.03
CA ILE A 87 -8.97 -2.24 -0.55
C ILE A 87 -9.14 -3.73 -0.77
#